data_AF-A0A098B9I8-F1
#
_entry.id   AF-A0A098B9I8-F1
#
_cell.length_a   1.000
_cell.length_b   1.000
_cell.length_c   1.000
_cell.angle_alpha   90.00
_cell.angle_beta   90.00
_cell.angle_gamma   90.00
#
_symmetry.space_group_name_H-M   'P 1'
#
loop_
_entity.id
_entity.type
_entity.pdbx_description
1 polymer ?
#
loop_
_entity_poly.entity_id
_entity_poly.type
_entity_poly.pdbx_seq_one_letter_code
_entity_poly.pdbx_strand_id
1 'polypeptide(L)'
;MEALADIVVKFLDLLEAQFADFRGKLFKILIAVGLIVVALVLAITAFIMFVYGVFLGLSVLMPSYLAAFAVALVAIILGGGLVLCAKKTMA
;
A
#
# COMPACT_ATOMS: atom_id res chain seq x y z
N MET A 1 41.28 -36.67 5.49
CA MET A 1 40.95 -35.61 6.47
C MET A 1 40.90 -34.24 5.80
N GLU A 2 41.82 -33.89 4.91
CA GLU A 2 41.82 -32.58 4.20
C GLU A 2 40.63 -32.38 3.26
N ALA A 3 40.24 -33.40 2.47
CA ALA A 3 39.12 -33.29 1.53
C ALA A 3 37.75 -33.03 2.18
N LEU A 4 37.54 -33.48 3.42
CA LEU A 4 36.30 -33.25 4.15
C LEU A 4 36.23 -31.81 4.68
N ALA A 5 37.35 -31.24 5.11
CA ALA A 5 37.42 -29.85 5.54
C ALA A 5 37.17 -28.89 4.38
N ASP A 6 37.73 -29.16 3.21
CA ASP A 6 37.57 -28.34 2.00
C ASP A 6 36.11 -28.32 1.49
N ILE A 7 35.42 -29.47 1.57
CA ILE A 7 34.00 -29.59 1.25
C ILE A 7 33.13 -28.80 2.25
N VAL A 8 33.44 -28.91 3.55
CA VAL A 8 32.68 -28.19 4.60
C VAL A 8 32.84 -26.67 4.47
N VAL A 9 34.05 -26.18 4.15
CA VAL A 9 34.30 -24.75 3.93
C VAL A 9 33.53 -24.24 2.71
N LYS A 10 33.54 -24.96 1.58
CA LYS A 10 32.74 -24.59 0.40
C LYS A 10 31.23 -24.57 0.66
N PHE A 11 30.73 -25.49 1.48
CA PHE A 11 29.32 -25.48 1.89
C PHE A 11 28.99 -24.28 2.77
N LEU A 12 29.89 -23.89 3.68
CA LEU A 12 29.75 -22.70 4.52
C LEU A 12 29.73 -21.41 3.68
N ASP A 13 30.64 -21.27 2.72
CA ASP A 13 30.68 -20.12 1.80
C ASP A 13 29.39 -20.01 0.95
N LEU A 14 28.90 -21.14 0.43
CA LEU A 14 27.64 -21.18 -0.33
C LEU A 14 26.44 -20.81 0.54
N LEU A 15 26.46 -21.21 1.81
CA LEU A 15 25.39 -20.93 2.77
C LEU A 15 25.40 -19.45 3.19
N GLU A 16 26.57 -18.86 3.43
CA GLU A 16 26.73 -17.42 3.65
C GLU A 16 26.29 -16.60 2.43
N ALA A 17 26.68 -17.02 1.22
CA ALA A 17 26.27 -16.35 -0.02
C ALA A 17 24.75 -16.38 -0.22
N GLN A 18 24.08 -17.50 0.07
CA GLN A 18 22.62 -17.56 0.04
C GLN A 18 21.99 -16.67 1.12
N PHE A 19 22.50 -16.67 2.35
CA PHE A 19 21.97 -15.81 3.42
C PHE A 19 22.12 -14.32 3.11
N ALA A 20 23.22 -13.92 2.47
CA ALA A 20 23.43 -12.55 2.01
C ALA A 20 22.41 -12.14 0.93
N ASP A 21 22.17 -13.01 -0.06
CA ASP A 21 21.21 -12.74 -1.13
C ASP A 21 19.75 -12.76 -0.61
N PHE A 22 19.44 -13.64 0.35
CA PHE A 22 18.15 -13.66 1.06
C PHE A 22 17.93 -12.38 1.90
N ARG A 23 18.94 -11.91 2.64
CA ARG A 23 18.86 -10.64 3.39
C ARG A 23 18.61 -9.46 2.47
N GLY A 24 19.29 -9.38 1.33
CA GLY A 24 19.09 -8.32 0.35
C GLY A 24 17.68 -8.30 -0.24
N LYS A 25 17.12 -9.47 -0.56
CA LYS A 25 15.73 -9.59 -1.04
C LYS A 25 14.70 -9.27 0.04
N LEU A 26 14.91 -9.76 1.27
CA LEU A 26 14.03 -9.47 2.41
C LEU A 26 13.98 -7.97 2.73
N PHE A 27 15.12 -7.27 2.73
CA PHE A 27 15.14 -5.83 2.95
C PHE A 27 14.36 -5.05 1.88
N LYS A 28 14.51 -5.43 0.60
CA LYS A 28 13.75 -4.81 -0.49
C LYS A 28 12.25 -5.02 -0.35
N ILE A 29 11.83 -6.24 0.00
CA ILE A 29 10.41 -6.56 0.23
C ILE A 29 9.88 -5.78 1.44
N LEU A 30 10.65 -5.71 2.53
CA LEU A 30 10.24 -5.02 3.75
C LEU A 30 10.09 -3.50 3.53
N ILE A 31 11.00 -2.89 2.77
CA ILE A 31 10.88 -1.49 2.36
C ILE A 31 9.67 -1.28 1.44
N ALA A 32 9.44 -2.18 0.49
CA ALA A 32 8.29 -2.09 -0.42
C ALA A 32 6.96 -2.19 0.35
N VAL A 33 6.84 -3.14 1.28
CA VAL A 33 5.67 -3.29 2.15
C VAL A 33 5.51 -2.05 3.03
N GLY A 34 6.58 -1.53 3.62
CA GLY A 34 6.55 -0.29 4.40
C GLY A 34 6.04 0.90 3.60
N LEU A 35 6.52 1.08 2.37
CA LEU A 35 6.06 2.15 1.47
C LEU A 35 4.58 2.00 1.10
N ILE A 36 4.11 0.77 0.86
CA ILE A 36 2.70 0.52 0.55
C ILE A 36 1.80 0.94 1.72
N VAL A 37 2.18 0.57 2.95
CA VAL A 37 1.41 0.94 4.16
C VAL A 37 1.36 2.46 4.32
N VAL A 38 2.49 3.14 4.17
CA VAL A 38 2.55 4.61 4.27
C VAL A 38 1.69 5.28 3.18
N ALA A 39 1.79 4.80 1.94
CA ALA A 39 0.98 5.29 0.83
C ALA A 39 -0.52 5.10 1.08
N LEU A 40 -0.92 3.95 1.63
CA LEU A 40 -2.31 3.64 1.96
C LEU A 40 -2.85 4.56 3.06
N VAL A 41 -2.08 4.81 4.12
CA VAL A 41 -2.46 5.73 5.20
C VAL A 41 -2.60 7.17 4.66
N LEU A 42 -1.66 7.63 3.84
CA LEU A 42 -1.75 8.94 3.19
C LEU A 42 -2.97 9.06 2.28
N ALA A 43 -3.26 8.02 1.48
CA ALA A 43 -4.42 8.00 0.59
C ALA A 43 -5.74 8.10 1.37
N ILE A 44 -5.89 7.33 2.46
CA ILE A 44 -7.08 7.39 3.32
C ILE A 44 -7.22 8.78 3.95
N THR A 45 -6.11 9.33 4.47
CA THR A 45 -6.12 10.65 5.12
C THR A 45 -6.50 11.77 4.14
N ALA A 46 -5.93 11.73 2.93
CA ALA A 46 -6.25 12.67 1.85
C ALA A 46 -7.73 12.55 1.44
N PHE A 47 -8.26 11.32 1.34
CA PHE A 47 -9.66 11.09 1.02
C PHE A 47 -10.60 11.68 2.09
N ILE A 48 -10.30 11.47 3.37
CA ILE A 48 -11.11 12.03 4.48
C ILE A 48 -11.07 13.56 4.45
N MET A 49 -9.89 14.16 4.29
CA MET A 49 -9.77 15.62 4.21
C MET A 49 -10.50 16.20 2.99
N PHE A 50 -10.46 15.51 1.85
CA PHE A 50 -11.21 15.90 0.66
C PHE A 50 -12.73 15.87 0.92
N VAL A 51 -13.24 14.76 1.46
CA VAL A 51 -14.66 14.59 1.82
C VAL A 51 -15.12 15.68 2.79
N TYR A 52 -14.32 15.95 3.83
CA TYR A 52 -14.61 16.99 4.81
C TYR A 52 -14.58 18.41 4.20
N GLY A 53 -13.59 18.70 3.35
CA GLY A 53 -13.51 20.00 2.66
C GLY A 53 -14.70 20.25 1.73
N VAL A 54 -15.12 19.23 0.97
CA VAL A 54 -16.30 19.31 0.10
C VAL A 54 -17.58 19.50 0.94
N PHE A 55 -17.70 18.80 2.07
CA PHE A 55 -18.80 18.98 3.01
C PHE A 55 -18.87 20.41 3.55
N LEU A 56 -17.74 20.98 3.99
CA LEU A 56 -17.66 22.34 4.50
C LEU A 56 -18.06 23.36 3.44
N GLY A 57 -17.55 23.22 2.21
CA GLY A 57 -17.92 24.09 1.09
C GLY A 57 -19.40 24.01 0.72
N LEU A 58 -19.97 22.80 0.66
CA LEU A 58 -21.41 22.61 0.40
C LEU A 58 -22.30 23.11 1.54
N SER A 59 -21.83 23.02 2.78
CA SER A 59 -22.57 23.50 3.96
C SER A 59 -22.71 25.03 4.02
N VAL A 60 -21.91 25.76 3.23
CA VAL A 60 -22.08 27.22 3.05
C VAL A 60 -23.24 27.54 2.10
N LEU A 61 -23.51 26.65 1.14
CA LEU A 61 -24.53 26.83 0.09
C LEU A 61 -25.88 26.16 0.43
N MET A 62 -25.87 25.14 1.29
CA MET A 62 -27.03 24.31 1.59
C MET A 62 -27.07 23.91 3.07
N PRO A 63 -28.25 23.52 3.60
CA PRO A 63 -28.36 22.94 4.93
C PRO A 63 -27.46 21.70 5.08
N SER A 64 -26.87 21.54 6.26
CA SER A 64 -25.86 20.52 6.56
C SER A 64 -26.34 19.08 6.32
N TYR A 65 -27.64 18.78 6.46
CA TYR A 65 -28.18 17.46 6.15
C TYR A 65 -28.16 17.13 4.65
N LEU A 66 -28.41 18.13 3.79
CA LEU A 66 -28.36 18.00 2.33
C LEU A 66 -26.92 17.88 1.84
N ALA A 67 -26.01 18.67 2.42
CA ALA A 67 -24.57 18.59 2.14
C ALA A 67 -24.00 17.21 2.48
N ALA A 68 -24.36 16.62 3.63
CA ALA A 68 -23.93 15.27 4.01
C ALA A 68 -24.41 14.20 3.01
N PHE A 69 -25.65 14.31 2.54
CA PHE A 69 -26.23 13.36 1.59
C PHE A 69 -25.56 13.45 0.21
N ALA A 70 -25.30 14.67 -0.26
CA ALA A 70 -24.59 14.91 -1.51
C ALA A 70 -23.15 14.36 -1.46
N VAL A 71 -22.44 14.58 -0.36
CA VAL A 71 -21.08 14.06 -0.16
C VAL A 71 -21.07 12.53 -0.07
N ALA A 72 -22.06 11.93 0.59
CA ALA A 72 -22.19 10.47 0.65
C ALA A 72 -22.41 9.87 -0.75
N LEU A 73 -23.26 10.47 -1.59
CA LEU A 73 -23.47 10.04 -2.97
C LEU A 73 -22.18 10.14 -3.80
N VAL A 74 -21.45 11.25 -3.69
CA VAL A 74 -20.17 11.44 -4.40
C VAL A 74 -19.14 10.40 -3.95
N ALA A 75 -19.05 10.12 -2.65
CA ALA A 75 -18.14 9.11 -2.11
C ALA A 75 -18.47 7.70 -2.61
N ILE A 76 -19.76 7.35 -2.72
CA ILE A 76 -20.21 6.05 -3.28
C ILE A 76 -19.86 5.95 -4.77
N ILE A 77 -20.03 7.03 -5.54
CA ILE A 77 -19.68 7.06 -6.98
C ILE A 77 -18.16 6.91 -7.17
N LEU A 78 -17.36 7.62 -6.37
CA LEU A 78 -15.90 7.53 -6.42
C LEU A 78 -15.42 6.13 -6.00
N GLY A 79 -15.97 5.58 -4.92
CA GLY A 79 -15.65 4.22 -4.46
C GLY A 79 -16.06 3.15 -5.47
N GLY A 80 -17.28 3.24 -6.01
CA GLY A 80 -17.77 2.33 -7.06
C GLY A 80 -16.97 2.42 -8.36
N GLY A 81 -16.57 3.63 -8.76
CA GLY A 81 -15.70 3.86 -9.93
C GLY A 81 -14.31 3.27 -9.76
N LEU A 82 -13.73 3.38 -8.56
CA LEU A 82 -12.45 2.73 -8.21
C LEU A 82 -12.53 1.21 -8.30
N VAL A 83 -13.61 0.61 -7.78
CA VAL A 83 -13.83 -0.85 -7.85
C VAL A 83 -14.01 -1.31 -9.31
N LEU A 84 -14.76 -0.57 -10.13
CA LEU A 84 -14.94 -0.88 -11.55
C LEU A 84 -13.64 -0.76 -12.34
N CYS A 85 -12.82 0.27 -12.07
CA CYS A 85 -11.49 0.41 -12.67
C CYS A 85 -10.56 -0.73 -12.26
N ALA A 86 -10.50 -1.06 -10.98
CA ALA A 86 -9.69 -2.18 -10.48
C ALA A 86 -10.11 -3.51 -11.15
N LYS A 87 -11.42 -3.72 -11.34
CA LYS A 87 -11.95 -4.90 -12.02
C LYS A 87 -11.54 -4.96 -13.50
N LYS A 88 -11.40 -3.82 -14.17
CA LYS A 88 -10.95 -3.72 -15.57
C LYS A 88 -9.44 -3.92 -15.73
N THR A 89 -8.63 -3.54 -14.75
CA THR A 89 -7.17 -3.76 -14.78
C THR A 89 -6.79 -5.20 -14.42
N MET A 90 -7.64 -5.92 -13.69
CA MET A 90 -7.40 -7.33 -13.30
C MET A 90 -7.99 -8.37 -14.29
N ALA A 91 -8.72 -7.95 -15.31
CA ALA A 91 -9.26 -8.78 -16.39
C ALA A 91 -8.43 -8.61 -17.66
#